data_AF-A0A8C7RR51-F1
#
_entry.id   AF-A0A8C7RR51-F1
#
_cell.length_a   1.000
_cell.length_b   1.000
_cell.length_c   1.000
_cell.angle_alpha   90.00
_cell.angle_beta   90.00
_cell.angle_gamma   90.00
#
_symmetry.space_group_name_H-M   'P 1'
#
loop_
_entity.id
_entity.type
_entity.pdbx_description
1 polymer ?
#
loop_
_entity_poly.entity_id
_entity_poly.type
_entity_poly.pdbx_seq_one_letter_code
_entity_poly.pdbx_strand_id
1 'polypeptide(L)'
;GGVLNLLKPFSFLGPCSPSTGPFSDVVNTTLKLANPTDRNVCFKVKTTAPRRYCVRPNSGVLDAGTSINVSVMLQPFDYDPNEKSKHKFMVQSMLAPPEMTDMEGVWKEAKPEELMDSKLRCVFELPAENEKTMMSSNLLKSESSTLSMKSMSSTLDDGEVKKVMEECKRLQTEAQRLREENKQIREDDGLRMRKSNVLSSSQHSSHSMVKEEGLSLRTVALIVLFFVVGVIIGKLVL
;
A
#
# COMPACT_ATOMS: atom_id res chain seq x y z
N GLY A 1 10.98 24.90 4.50
CA GLY A 1 10.71 24.08 5.69
C GLY A 1 9.22 23.89 5.78
N GLY A 2 8.75 22.65 5.89
CA GLY A 2 7.34 22.37 6.20
C GLY A 2 7.10 22.45 7.71
N VAL A 3 5.85 22.67 8.13
CA VAL A 3 5.47 22.54 9.56
C VAL A 3 5.55 21.07 9.97
N LEU A 4 5.25 20.18 9.02
CA LEU A 4 5.25 18.75 9.24
C LEU A 4 6.60 18.14 8.92
N ASN A 5 7.06 17.27 9.82
CA ASN A 5 8.21 16.42 9.58
C ASN A 5 7.79 15.14 8.86
N LEU A 6 8.55 14.78 7.82
CA LEU A 6 8.39 13.52 7.12
C LEU A 6 9.41 12.53 7.65
N LEU A 7 8.91 11.50 8.34
CA LEU A 7 9.77 10.59 9.10
C LEU A 7 10.35 9.44 8.26
N LYS A 8 9.91 9.26 7.00
CA LYS A 8 10.42 8.20 6.11
C LYS A 8 10.51 8.68 4.65
N PRO A 9 11.52 8.20 3.88
CA PRO A 9 11.55 8.39 2.44
C PRO A 9 10.35 7.71 1.77
N PHE A 10 9.87 8.31 0.68
CA PHE A 10 8.65 7.90 -0.01
C PHE A 10 9.00 7.01 -1.22
N SER A 11 9.07 5.70 -0.99
CA SER A 11 9.38 4.69 -2.01
C SER A 11 8.31 3.58 -2.09
N PHE A 12 8.09 3.07 -3.29
CA PHE A 12 7.25 1.89 -3.56
C PHE A 12 8.15 0.72 -3.89
N LEU A 13 8.02 -0.37 -3.14
CA LEU A 13 8.69 -1.63 -3.41
C LEU A 13 7.78 -2.51 -4.24
N GLY A 14 8.15 -2.76 -5.50
CA GLY A 14 7.39 -3.64 -6.38
C GLY A 14 7.55 -5.11 -5.99
N PRO A 15 6.53 -5.96 -6.14
CA PRO A 15 6.72 -7.41 -6.02
C PRO A 15 7.56 -7.93 -7.20
N CYS A 16 8.53 -8.80 -6.91
CA CYS A 16 9.28 -9.54 -7.93
C CYS A 16 8.48 -10.81 -8.29
N SER A 17 7.58 -10.70 -9.25
CA SER A 17 6.92 -11.88 -9.84
C SER A 17 7.43 -12.07 -11.27
N PRO A 18 8.13 -13.16 -11.59
CA PRO A 18 8.67 -13.38 -12.94
C PRO A 18 7.59 -13.58 -14.02
N SER A 19 6.34 -13.85 -13.64
CA SER A 19 5.20 -14.09 -14.55
C SER A 19 4.31 -12.88 -14.82
N THR A 20 4.36 -11.87 -13.96
CA THR A 20 3.49 -10.69 -13.96
C THR A 20 4.40 -9.50 -13.71
N GLY A 21 4.50 -8.56 -14.65
CA GLY A 21 5.44 -7.44 -14.59
C GLY A 21 5.40 -6.70 -13.24
N PRO A 22 6.48 -5.99 -12.87
CA PRO A 22 6.53 -5.27 -11.61
C PRO A 22 5.37 -4.29 -11.52
N PHE A 23 4.75 -4.16 -10.33
CA PHE A 23 3.57 -3.30 -10.09
C PHE A 23 2.28 -3.73 -10.81
N SER A 24 2.13 -5.04 -11.09
CA SER A 24 0.87 -5.66 -11.56
C SER A 24 -0.21 -5.77 -10.47
N ASP A 25 0.19 -5.63 -9.21
CA ASP A 25 -0.69 -5.60 -8.04
C ASP A 25 -0.63 -4.23 -7.34
N VAL A 26 -1.63 -3.97 -6.49
CA VAL A 26 -1.65 -2.76 -5.65
C VAL A 26 -0.46 -2.77 -4.69
N VAL A 27 0.39 -1.75 -4.77
CA VAL A 27 1.52 -1.58 -3.84
C VAL A 27 1.18 -0.49 -2.82
N ASN A 28 1.29 -0.79 -1.54
CA ASN A 28 1.01 0.15 -0.46
C ASN A 28 2.30 0.64 0.23
N THR A 29 2.42 1.95 0.37
CA THR A 29 3.49 2.62 1.12
C THR A 29 2.89 3.58 2.14
N THR A 30 3.48 3.62 3.34
CA THR A 30 3.04 4.53 4.41
C THR A 30 3.93 5.76 4.50
N LEU A 31 3.33 6.94 4.32
CA LEU A 31 3.94 8.23 4.60
C LEU A 31 3.58 8.67 6.02
N LYS A 32 4.58 8.80 6.90
CA LYS A 32 4.36 9.28 8.27
C LYS A 32 4.58 10.79 8.35
N LEU A 33 3.52 11.51 8.68
CA LEU A 33 3.52 12.95 8.93
C LEU A 33 3.52 13.20 10.44
N ALA A 34 4.44 14.02 10.92
CA ALA A 34 4.53 14.39 12.34
C ALA A 34 4.40 15.90 12.51
N ASN A 35 3.58 16.34 13.47
CA ASN A 35 3.43 17.73 13.87
C ASN A 35 4.30 18.02 15.09
N PRO A 36 5.47 18.66 14.95
CA PRO A 36 6.32 19.06 16.07
C PRO A 36 5.84 20.33 16.78
N THR A 37 4.80 21.01 16.27
CA THR A 37 4.33 22.27 16.84
C THR A 37 3.34 22.06 17.98
N ASP A 38 3.12 23.13 18.74
CA ASP A 38 2.15 23.25 19.83
C ASP A 38 0.74 23.62 19.35
N ARG A 39 0.53 23.74 18.04
CA ARG A 39 -0.75 24.07 17.42
C ARG A 39 -1.19 22.99 16.46
N ASN A 40 -2.49 22.93 16.19
CA ASN A 40 -3.04 22.04 15.18
C ASN A 40 -2.61 22.48 13.78
N VAL A 41 -2.39 21.52 12.89
CA VAL A 41 -1.90 21.74 11.52
C VAL A 41 -2.83 21.05 10.54
N CYS A 42 -3.37 21.81 9.58
CA CYS A 42 -4.08 21.24 8.43
C CYS A 42 -3.07 20.67 7.45
N PHE A 43 -3.39 19.53 6.84
CA PHE A 43 -2.61 18.97 5.75
C PHE A 43 -3.49 18.55 4.57
N LYS A 44 -2.91 18.61 3.37
CA LYS A 44 -3.50 18.14 2.13
C LYS A 44 -2.41 17.51 1.25
N VAL A 45 -2.66 16.29 0.81
CA VAL A 45 -1.76 15.54 -0.06
C VAL A 45 -2.23 15.69 -1.51
N LYS A 46 -1.33 16.17 -2.36
CA LYS A 46 -1.53 16.33 -3.81
C LYS A 46 -0.52 15.45 -4.55
N THR A 47 -0.89 14.94 -5.71
CA THR A 47 -0.01 14.13 -6.56
C THR A 47 -0.14 14.56 -8.02
N THR A 48 0.93 14.41 -8.80
CA THR A 48 0.91 14.64 -10.25
C THR A 48 0.24 13.51 -11.03
N ALA A 49 -0.11 12.40 -10.38
CA ALA A 49 -0.74 11.24 -11.02
C ALA A 49 -1.95 10.71 -10.23
N PRO A 50 -3.02 11.50 -10.04
CA PRO A 50 -4.16 11.12 -9.19
C PRO A 50 -4.90 9.87 -9.65
N ARG A 51 -4.79 9.48 -10.94
CA ARG A 51 -5.36 8.23 -11.46
C ARG A 51 -4.60 6.97 -11.03
N ARG A 52 -3.29 7.10 -10.76
CA ARG A 52 -2.41 5.98 -10.40
C ARG A 52 -2.29 5.77 -8.89
N TYR A 53 -2.75 6.72 -8.07
CA TYR A 53 -2.56 6.68 -6.63
C TYR A 53 -3.84 6.91 -5.87
N CYS A 54 -4.12 6.04 -4.91
CA CYS A 54 -5.12 6.26 -3.87
C CYS A 54 -4.42 6.66 -2.57
N VAL A 55 -4.78 7.81 -1.99
CA VAL A 55 -4.18 8.34 -0.76
C VAL A 55 -5.25 8.38 0.33
N ARG A 56 -4.98 7.78 1.50
CA ARG A 56 -5.87 7.82 2.67
C ARG A 56 -5.12 8.02 3.99
N PRO A 57 -5.50 9.02 4.81
CA PRO A 57 -6.33 10.18 4.45
C PRO A 57 -5.63 11.10 3.44
N ASN A 58 -6.37 11.73 2.52
CA ASN A 58 -5.80 12.70 1.58
C ASN A 58 -5.72 14.13 2.12
N SER A 59 -6.53 14.44 3.14
CA SER A 59 -6.51 15.69 3.89
C SER A 59 -6.96 15.44 5.32
N GLY A 60 -6.66 16.37 6.22
CA GLY A 60 -7.10 16.31 7.60
C GLY A 60 -6.44 17.37 8.48
N VAL A 61 -6.78 17.32 9.76
CA VAL A 61 -6.09 18.09 10.81
C VAL A 61 -5.21 17.12 11.60
N LEU A 62 -4.01 17.58 11.96
CA LEU A 62 -3.08 16.89 12.83
C LEU A 62 -2.90 17.71 14.11
N ASP A 63 -3.18 17.10 15.25
CA ASP A 63 -3.10 17.78 16.54
C ASP A 63 -1.64 18.09 16.93
N ALA A 64 -1.48 19.07 17.81
CA ALA A 64 -0.18 19.45 18.38
C ALA A 64 0.59 18.23 18.92
N GLY A 65 1.86 18.09 18.55
CA GLY A 65 2.73 17.00 19.00
C GLY A 65 2.39 15.58 18.48
N THR A 66 1.37 15.42 17.63
CA THR A 66 0.93 14.10 17.16
C THR A 66 1.54 13.69 15.82
N SER A 67 1.33 12.44 15.41
CA SER A 67 1.73 11.92 14.11
C SER A 67 0.64 11.07 13.49
N ILE A 68 0.53 11.11 12.17
CA ILE A 68 -0.42 10.30 11.40
C ILE A 68 0.29 9.51 10.29
N ASN A 69 -0.23 8.34 10.02
CA ASN A 69 0.20 7.49 8.92
C ASN A 69 -0.75 7.68 7.74
N VAL A 70 -0.25 8.29 6.66
CA VAL A 70 -0.96 8.40 5.38
C VAL A 70 -0.60 7.19 4.53
N SER A 71 -1.59 6.36 4.22
CA SER A 71 -1.42 5.22 3.31
C SER A 71 -1.53 5.70 1.88
N VAL A 72 -0.51 5.38 1.07
CA VAL A 72 -0.53 5.63 -0.38
C VAL A 72 -0.47 4.30 -1.11
N MET A 73 -1.53 4.02 -1.83
CA MET A 73 -1.71 2.81 -2.63
C MET A 73 -1.51 3.16 -4.10
N LEU A 74 -0.45 2.63 -4.69
CA LEU A 74 -0.20 2.66 -6.12
C LEU A 74 -1.08 1.60 -6.78
N GLN A 75 -1.91 2.04 -7.73
CA GLN A 75 -2.74 1.15 -8.54
C GLN A 75 -1.87 0.41 -9.56
N PRO A 76 -2.27 -0.81 -9.97
CA PRO A 76 -1.60 -1.56 -11.02
C PRO A 76 -1.43 -0.73 -12.29
N PHE A 77 -0.24 -0.78 -12.88
CA PHE A 77 0.03 -0.14 -14.17
C PHE A 77 1.20 -0.81 -14.88
N ASP A 78 1.25 -0.67 -16.20
CA ASP A 78 2.38 -1.15 -16.99
C ASP A 78 3.60 -0.28 -16.71
N TYR A 79 4.54 -0.83 -15.94
CA TYR A 79 5.78 -0.16 -15.58
C TYR A 79 6.77 -0.22 -16.76
N ASP A 80 7.09 0.93 -17.34
CA ASP A 80 8.18 1.07 -18.31
C ASP A 80 9.44 1.66 -17.64
N PRO A 81 10.56 0.92 -17.55
CA PRO A 81 11.81 1.43 -16.99
C PRO A 81 12.42 2.61 -17.79
N ASN A 82 12.08 2.74 -19.08
CA ASN A 82 12.48 3.90 -19.89
C ASN A 82 11.64 5.14 -19.57
N GLU A 83 10.42 4.95 -19.08
CA GLU A 83 9.60 6.01 -18.51
C GLU A 83 10.15 6.36 -17.12
N LYS A 84 11.19 7.20 -17.09
CA LYS A 84 11.74 7.78 -15.85
C LYS A 84 10.58 8.30 -15.02
N SER A 85 10.14 7.57 -14.02
CA SER A 85 8.84 7.81 -13.43
C SER A 85 8.90 9.11 -12.61
N LYS A 86 8.29 10.16 -13.14
CA LYS A 86 8.38 11.56 -12.63
C LYS A 86 7.38 11.86 -11.52
N HIS A 87 6.73 10.86 -10.93
CA HIS A 87 5.65 11.10 -9.98
C HIS A 87 6.15 11.90 -8.78
N LYS A 88 5.43 12.97 -8.49
CA LYS A 88 5.70 13.85 -7.36
C LYS A 88 4.48 13.89 -6.48
N PHE A 89 4.73 13.80 -5.19
CA PHE A 89 3.75 14.08 -4.16
C PHE A 89 4.08 15.43 -3.55
N MET A 90 3.05 16.13 -3.08
CA MET A 90 3.18 17.40 -2.40
C MET A 90 2.26 17.36 -1.17
N VAL A 91 2.86 17.49 0.00
CA VAL A 91 2.13 17.67 1.25
C VAL A 91 2.08 19.17 1.50
N GLN A 92 0.90 19.75 1.29
CA GLN A 92 0.62 21.13 1.62
C GLN A 92 0.11 21.18 3.05
N SER A 93 0.66 22.08 3.85
CA SER A 93 0.36 22.22 5.28
C SER A 93 0.19 23.68 5.67
N MET A 94 -0.60 23.95 6.69
CA MET A 94 -0.75 25.27 7.30
C MET A 94 -1.21 25.14 8.74
N LEU A 95 -0.95 26.16 9.56
CA LEU A 95 -1.47 26.20 10.93
C LEU A 95 -3.00 26.26 10.88
N ALA A 96 -3.64 25.43 11.69
CA ALA A 96 -5.09 25.44 11.83
C ALA A 96 -5.52 26.77 12.48
N PRO A 97 -6.47 27.50 11.87
CA PRO A 97 -7.09 28.64 12.53
C PRO A 97 -7.90 28.16 13.75
N PRO A 98 -7.93 28.96 14.83
CA PRO A 98 -8.58 28.57 16.09
C PRO A 98 -10.10 28.37 15.97
N GLU A 99 -10.73 28.96 14.96
CA GLU A 99 -12.19 28.94 14.71
C GLU A 99 -12.57 28.05 13.52
N MET A 100 -11.79 27.01 13.23
CA MET A 100 -12.05 26.13 12.09
C MET A 100 -13.39 25.39 12.21
N THR A 101 -14.39 25.82 11.44
CA THR A 101 -15.65 25.09 11.22
C THR A 101 -15.67 24.33 9.89
N ASP A 102 -14.95 24.81 8.87
CA ASP A 102 -14.91 24.18 7.54
C ASP A 102 -13.48 24.05 7.00
N MET A 103 -13.10 22.81 6.65
CA MET A 103 -11.80 22.50 6.05
C MET A 103 -11.65 23.14 4.68
N GLU A 104 -12.70 23.22 3.86
CA GLU A 104 -12.60 23.76 2.50
C GLU A 104 -12.42 25.29 2.52
N GLY A 105 -13.17 25.99 3.38
CA GLY A 105 -13.02 27.42 3.63
C GLY A 105 -11.62 27.81 4.05
N VAL A 106 -10.99 27.05 4.96
CA VAL A 106 -9.61 27.29 5.41
C VAL A 106 -8.63 27.33 4.24
N TRP A 107 -8.76 26.43 3.25
CA TRP A 107 -7.86 26.45 2.08
C TRP A 107 -8.14 27.59 1.09
N LYS A 108 -9.36 28.16 1.09
CA LYS A 108 -9.73 29.30 0.22
C LYS A 108 -9.28 30.63 0.80
N GLU A 109 -9.34 30.76 2.13
CA GLU A 109 -8.98 31.97 2.87
C GLU A 109 -7.48 32.04 3.18
N ALA A 110 -6.78 30.90 3.18
CA ALA A 110 -5.35 30.82 3.43
C ALA A 110 -4.54 31.67 2.44
N LYS A 111 -3.67 32.54 2.98
CA LYS A 111 -2.72 33.28 2.17
C LYS A 111 -1.61 32.35 1.67
N PRO A 112 -1.06 32.57 0.47
CA PRO A 112 0.08 31.80 -0.04
C PRO A 112 1.30 31.79 0.89
N GLU A 113 1.46 32.85 1.69
CA GLU A 113 2.54 33.01 2.70
C GLU A 113 2.39 32.06 3.90
N GLU A 114 1.16 31.65 4.22
CA GLU A 114 0.84 30.75 5.34
C GLU A 114 0.86 29.28 4.91
N LEU A 115 0.88 29.02 3.60
CA LEU A 115 0.93 27.69 3.03
C LEU A 115 2.38 27.18 2.97
N MET A 116 2.59 25.98 3.48
CA MET A 116 3.89 25.34 3.54
C MET A 116 3.85 24.02 2.76
N ASP A 117 4.54 23.98 1.64
CA ASP A 117 4.56 22.84 0.72
C ASP A 117 5.83 21.99 0.88
N SER A 118 5.65 20.69 1.12
CA SER A 118 6.72 19.69 1.11
C SER A 118 6.59 18.78 -0.11
N LYS A 119 7.55 18.89 -1.04
CA LYS A 119 7.57 18.09 -2.28
C LYS A 119 8.37 16.80 -2.07
N LEU A 120 7.81 15.70 -2.52
CA LEU A 120 8.34 14.35 -2.43
C LEU A 120 8.50 13.78 -3.82
N ARG A 121 9.64 13.15 -4.08
CA ARG A 121 9.85 12.35 -5.28
C ARG A 121 9.43 10.92 -4.96
N CYS A 122 8.60 10.34 -5.82
CA CYS A 122 8.30 8.92 -5.76
C CYS A 122 9.46 8.14 -6.37
N VAL A 123 9.96 7.14 -5.64
CA VAL A 123 10.97 6.20 -6.15
C VAL A 123 10.32 4.82 -6.24
N PHE A 124 10.50 4.19 -7.38
CA PHE A 124 10.08 2.81 -7.61
C PHE A 124 11.31 1.93 -7.44
N GLU A 125 11.28 1.08 -6.43
CA GLU A 125 12.35 0.14 -6.13
C GLU A 125 11.87 -1.26 -6.56
N LEU A 126 12.65 -1.87 -7.45
CA LEU A 126 12.52 -3.27 -7.78
C LEU A 126 13.37 -4.07 -6.78
N PRO A 127 12.89 -5.18 -6.22
CA PRO A 127 13.72 -6.04 -5.39
C PRO A 127 14.90 -6.50 -6.24
N ALA A 128 16.11 -6.18 -5.81
CA ALA A 128 17.30 -6.71 -6.48
C ALA A 128 17.29 -8.23 -6.30
N GLU A 129 17.10 -8.96 -7.40
CA GLU A 129 17.47 -10.36 -7.46
C GLU A 129 18.98 -10.42 -7.20
N ASN A 130 19.39 -11.04 -6.09
CA ASN A 130 20.76 -11.08 -5.55
C ASN A 130 21.88 -10.80 -6.57
N GLU A 131 22.31 -9.55 -6.70
CA GLU A 131 23.64 -9.21 -7.19
C GLU A 131 24.29 -8.20 -6.25
N LYS A 132 25.30 -8.67 -5.53
CA LYS A 132 26.34 -7.79 -5.00
C LYS A 132 26.94 -7.04 -6.19
N THR A 133 26.77 -5.72 -6.27
CA THR A 133 27.82 -4.78 -6.72
C THR A 133 27.40 -3.34 -6.36
N MET A 134 28.21 -2.71 -5.51
CA MET A 134 28.23 -1.29 -5.21
C MET A 134 28.59 -0.47 -6.47
N MET A 135 28.04 0.74 -6.63
CA MET A 135 28.77 1.98 -6.29
C MET A 135 27.95 3.23 -6.61
N SER A 136 27.81 4.11 -5.60
CA SER A 136 27.60 5.54 -5.78
C SER A 136 28.77 6.14 -6.56
N SER A 137 28.49 6.82 -7.67
CA SER A 137 29.46 7.65 -8.37
C SER A 137 29.54 9.03 -7.70
N ASN A 138 30.58 9.26 -6.90
CA ASN A 138 31.14 10.59 -6.66
C ASN A 138 32.62 10.60 -7.08
N LEU A 139 32.85 11.33 -8.18
CA LEU A 139 34.00 12.13 -8.58
C LEU A 139 35.25 12.14 -7.66
N LEU A 140 36.42 11.68 -8.19
CA LEU A 140 37.68 12.44 -8.37
C LEU A 140 38.91 11.49 -8.53
N LYS A 141 39.43 11.41 -9.78
CA LYS A 141 40.84 11.49 -10.24
C LYS A 141 41.98 10.96 -9.33
N SER A 142 42.65 9.87 -9.72
CA SER A 142 44.07 9.83 -10.17
C SER A 142 44.61 8.39 -10.32
N GLU A 143 45.65 8.27 -11.16
CA GLU A 143 46.22 7.09 -11.81
C GLU A 143 46.90 6.02 -10.92
N SER A 144 46.94 4.79 -11.46
CA SER A 144 47.98 3.73 -11.38
C SER A 144 48.63 3.46 -10.01
N SER A 145 48.56 2.26 -9.42
CA SER A 145 49.34 1.09 -9.85
C SER A 145 49.09 -0.11 -8.90
N THR A 146 49.16 -1.32 -9.47
CA THR A 146 49.67 -2.58 -8.89
C THR A 146 48.98 -3.28 -7.71
N LEU A 147 48.54 -4.51 -8.02
CA LEU A 147 48.14 -5.62 -7.17
C LEU A 147 49.22 -6.03 -6.15
N SER A 148 48.82 -6.36 -4.92
CA SER A 148 48.96 -7.70 -4.30
C SER A 148 49.00 -7.64 -2.77
N MET A 149 48.06 -8.37 -2.17
CA MET A 149 48.12 -9.13 -0.90
C MET A 149 49.04 -8.65 0.25
N LYS A 150 48.45 -8.39 1.43
CA LYS A 150 48.57 -9.25 2.63
C LYS A 150 47.69 -8.70 3.77
N SER A 151 46.92 -9.63 4.34
CA SER A 151 46.21 -9.64 5.65
C SER A 151 46.98 -8.93 6.78
N MET A 152 46.35 -8.31 7.78
CA MET A 152 45.72 -8.88 9.00
C MET A 152 45.24 -7.68 9.85
N SER A 153 44.32 -7.68 10.81
CA SER A 153 43.35 -8.59 11.43
C SER A 153 42.65 -7.72 12.49
N SER A 154 41.33 -7.83 12.66
CA SER A 154 40.70 -7.58 13.96
C SER A 154 39.38 -8.35 14.06
N THR A 155 39.52 -9.62 14.46
CA THR A 155 38.69 -10.33 15.44
C THR A 155 37.33 -9.70 15.81
N LEU A 156 36.25 -10.28 15.27
CA LEU A 156 34.98 -10.50 15.98
C LEU A 156 34.41 -11.87 15.59
N ASP A 157 34.26 -12.69 16.63
CA ASP A 157 33.58 -13.97 16.83
C ASP A 157 33.13 -14.86 15.63
N ASP A 158 33.91 -15.90 15.35
CA ASP A 158 33.60 -17.00 14.40
C ASP A 158 32.49 -17.95 14.94
N GLY A 159 32.26 -17.95 16.26
CA GLY A 159 31.29 -18.82 16.94
C GLY A 159 29.83 -18.40 16.70
N GLU A 160 29.54 -17.10 16.80
CA GLU A 160 28.22 -16.53 16.55
C GLU A 160 27.82 -16.64 15.08
N VAL A 161 28.75 -16.43 14.14
CA VAL A 161 28.47 -16.58 12.70
C VAL A 161 28.10 -18.02 12.34
N LYS A 162 28.79 -19.01 12.93
CA LYS A 162 28.47 -20.42 12.74
C LYS A 162 27.10 -20.78 13.33
N LYS A 163 26.79 -20.27 14.52
CA LYS A 163 25.48 -20.47 15.16
C LYS A 163 24.36 -19.80 14.38
N VAL A 164 24.57 -18.59 13.88
CA VAL A 164 23.60 -17.85 13.04
C VAL A 164 23.39 -18.56 11.71
N MET A 165 24.43 -19.12 11.10
CA MET A 165 24.31 -19.90 9.85
C MET A 165 23.51 -21.19 10.06
N GLU A 166 23.74 -21.89 11.18
CA GLU A 166 23.03 -23.12 11.52
C GLU A 166 21.55 -22.85 11.88
N GLU A 167 21.29 -21.77 12.62
CA GLU A 167 19.93 -21.26 12.91
C GLU A 167 19.21 -20.83 11.64
N CYS A 168 19.87 -20.10 10.73
CA CYS A 168 19.29 -19.66 9.46
C CYS A 168 18.96 -20.87 8.57
N LYS A 169 19.82 -21.89 8.54
CA LYS A 169 19.58 -23.14 7.82
C LYS A 169 18.41 -23.94 8.43
N ARG A 170 18.30 -23.98 9.76
CA ARG A 170 17.19 -24.62 10.47
C ARG A 170 15.87 -23.91 10.18
N LEU A 171 15.83 -22.59 10.34
CA LEU A 171 14.65 -21.76 10.06
C LEU A 171 14.24 -21.84 8.59
N GLN A 172 15.20 -21.91 7.66
CA GLN A 172 14.91 -22.09 6.23
C GLN A 172 14.27 -23.46 5.94
N THR A 173 14.73 -24.52 6.60
CA THR A 173 14.16 -25.87 6.49
C THR A 173 12.74 -25.91 7.08
N GLU A 174 12.53 -25.25 8.22
CA GLU A 174 11.22 -25.16 8.88
C GLU A 174 10.23 -24.32 8.06
N ALA A 175 10.67 -23.20 7.48
CA ALA A 175 9.85 -22.38 6.59
C ALA A 175 9.47 -23.13 5.31
N GLN A 176 10.35 -23.99 4.77
CA GLN A 176 10.00 -24.89 3.67
C GLN A 176 8.98 -25.94 4.10
N ARG A 177 9.18 -26.55 5.28
CA ARG A 177 8.25 -27.55 5.83
C ARG A 177 6.86 -26.96 6.06
N LEU A 178 6.77 -25.79 6.69
CA LEU A 178 5.51 -25.09 6.97
C LEU A 178 4.80 -24.65 5.68
N ARG A 179 5.53 -24.34 4.60
CA ARG A 179 4.93 -24.08 3.29
C ARG A 179 4.36 -25.34 2.66
N GLU A 180 5.06 -26.46 2.77
CA GLU A 180 4.54 -27.75 2.28
C GLU A 180 3.32 -28.20 3.12
N GLU A 181 3.36 -28.05 4.45
CA GLU A 181 2.22 -28.33 5.33
C GLU A 181 1.03 -27.42 5.03
N ASN A 182 1.23 -26.10 4.82
CA ASN A 182 0.14 -25.20 4.41
C ASN A 182 -0.44 -25.57 3.03
N LYS A 183 0.41 -25.98 2.10
CA LYS A 183 -0.03 -26.43 0.77
C LYS A 183 -0.84 -27.73 0.90
N GLN A 184 -0.40 -28.67 1.72
CA GLN A 184 -1.07 -29.94 1.96
C GLN A 184 -2.42 -29.73 2.68
N ILE A 185 -2.49 -28.83 3.66
CA ILE A 185 -3.75 -28.45 4.31
C ILE A 185 -4.72 -27.82 3.30
N ARG A 186 -4.23 -26.95 2.41
CA ARG A 186 -5.05 -26.34 1.35
C ARG A 186 -5.59 -27.38 0.35
N GLU A 187 -4.80 -28.41 0.07
CA GLU A 187 -5.21 -29.53 -0.79
C GLU A 187 -6.20 -30.47 -0.06
N ASP A 188 -6.01 -30.73 1.24
CA ASP A 188 -6.90 -31.56 2.06
C ASP A 188 -8.27 -30.86 2.30
N ASP A 189 -8.29 -29.56 2.57
CA ASP A 189 -9.52 -28.77 2.65
C ASP A 189 -10.22 -28.68 1.29
N GLY A 190 -9.47 -28.58 0.18
CA GLY A 190 -10.01 -28.65 -1.17
C GLY A 190 -10.69 -30.00 -1.48
N LEU A 191 -10.16 -31.09 -0.94
CA LEU A 191 -10.72 -32.44 -1.09
C LEU A 191 -11.92 -32.69 -0.16
N ARG A 192 -11.91 -32.15 1.08
CA ARG A 192 -13.07 -32.20 1.99
C ARG A 192 -14.26 -31.41 1.45
N MET A 193 -14.01 -30.25 0.82
CA MET A 193 -15.05 -29.44 0.16
C MET A 193 -15.60 -30.11 -1.11
N ARG A 194 -14.83 -31.00 -1.76
CA ARG A 194 -15.33 -31.85 -2.85
C ARG A 194 -16.11 -33.08 -2.35
N LYS A 195 -15.87 -33.55 -1.12
CA LYS A 195 -16.61 -34.69 -0.55
C LYS A 195 -17.91 -34.27 0.16
N SER A 196 -17.95 -33.09 0.78
CA SER A 196 -19.20 -32.51 1.32
C SER A 196 -20.19 -32.09 0.22
N ASN A 197 -19.71 -31.82 -0.99
CA ASN A 197 -20.56 -31.53 -2.15
C ASN A 197 -21.06 -32.78 -2.90
N VAL A 198 -20.57 -33.98 -2.56
CA VAL A 198 -20.96 -35.26 -3.20
C VAL A 198 -21.85 -36.12 -2.30
N LEU A 199 -21.90 -35.88 -0.98
CA LEU A 199 -22.82 -36.56 -0.06
C LEU A 199 -24.12 -35.80 0.25
N SER A 200 -24.39 -34.69 -0.43
CA SER A 200 -25.63 -33.90 -0.28
C SER A 200 -26.52 -33.90 -1.52
N SER A 201 -26.24 -34.71 -2.56
CA SER A 201 -27.10 -34.80 -3.74
C SER A 201 -27.97 -36.06 -3.74
N SER A 202 -28.96 -36.09 -2.85
CA SER A 202 -30.25 -36.69 -3.17
C SER A 202 -31.32 -36.08 -2.29
N GLN A 203 -32.23 -35.35 -2.94
CA GLN A 203 -33.45 -34.68 -2.42
C GLN A 203 -33.13 -33.34 -1.71
N HIS A 204 -33.53 -32.14 -2.16
CA HIS A 204 -34.57 -31.74 -3.11
C HIS A 204 -34.29 -30.29 -3.58
N SER A 205 -34.29 -30.09 -4.90
CA SER A 205 -34.67 -28.88 -5.65
C SER A 205 -34.08 -27.48 -5.34
N SER A 206 -33.36 -26.95 -6.36
CA SER A 206 -33.41 -25.56 -6.87
C SER A 206 -32.42 -24.52 -6.32
N HIS A 207 -31.24 -24.41 -6.96
CA HIS A 207 -30.82 -23.30 -7.84
C HIS A 207 -29.29 -23.17 -7.88
N SER A 208 -28.75 -23.36 -9.07
CA SER A 208 -27.36 -23.14 -9.47
C SER A 208 -27.10 -21.68 -9.86
N MET A 209 -25.90 -21.21 -9.52
CA MET A 209 -24.93 -20.39 -10.28
C MET A 209 -25.42 -19.28 -11.23
N VAL A 210 -24.65 -18.19 -11.23
CA VAL A 210 -24.04 -17.42 -12.35
C VAL A 210 -23.76 -16.02 -11.76
N LYS A 211 -22.49 -15.57 -11.69
CA LYS A 211 -21.82 -14.70 -12.69
C LYS A 211 -22.67 -13.47 -13.04
N GLU A 212 -22.01 -12.34 -13.27
CA GLU A 212 -22.63 -11.05 -13.59
C GLU A 212 -23.91 -11.14 -14.42
N GLU A 213 -25.03 -10.67 -13.88
CA GLU A 213 -26.29 -10.52 -14.61
C GLU A 213 -27.05 -9.34 -14.00
N GLY A 214 -27.61 -8.49 -14.86
CA GLY A 214 -28.31 -7.27 -14.49
C GLY A 214 -29.35 -7.45 -13.38
N LEU A 215 -29.54 -6.38 -12.61
CA LEU A 215 -30.59 -6.20 -11.59
C LEU A 215 -31.74 -7.22 -11.74
N SER A 216 -31.68 -8.30 -10.95
CA SER A 216 -32.56 -9.45 -11.11
C SER A 216 -34.02 -9.00 -11.22
N LEU A 217 -34.70 -9.41 -12.30
CA LEU A 217 -36.09 -9.05 -12.58
C LEU A 217 -37.02 -9.31 -11.36
N ARG A 218 -36.67 -10.29 -10.53
CA ARG A 218 -37.36 -10.60 -9.26
C ARG A 218 -37.22 -9.46 -8.25
N THR A 219 -36.04 -8.88 -8.10
CA THR A 219 -35.79 -7.73 -7.22
C THR A 219 -36.53 -6.48 -7.73
N VAL A 220 -36.51 -6.24 -9.04
CA VAL A 220 -37.24 -5.13 -9.66
C VAL A 220 -38.75 -5.29 -9.48
N ALA A 221 -39.28 -6.51 -9.68
CA ALA A 221 -40.69 -6.81 -9.47
C ALA A 221 -41.13 -6.61 -8.02
N LEU A 222 -40.28 -6.96 -7.04
CA LEU A 222 -40.57 -6.72 -5.62
C LEU A 222 -40.64 -5.23 -5.30
N ILE A 223 -39.72 -4.42 -5.83
CA ILE A 223 -39.73 -2.96 -5.63
C ILE A 223 -41.00 -2.34 -6.20
N VAL A 224 -41.40 -2.74 -7.42
CA VAL A 224 -42.63 -2.25 -8.06
C VAL A 224 -43.87 -2.69 -7.27
N LEU A 225 -43.91 -3.92 -6.76
CA LEU A 225 -45.01 -4.41 -5.94
C LEU A 225 -45.18 -3.58 -4.66
N PHE A 226 -44.10 -3.31 -3.93
CA PHE A 226 -44.16 -2.47 -2.72
C PHE A 226 -44.63 -1.05 -3.03
N PHE A 227 -44.24 -0.49 -4.18
CA PHE A 227 -44.67 0.83 -4.59
C PHE A 227 -46.18 0.88 -4.89
N VAL A 228 -46.69 -0.12 -5.64
CA VAL A 228 -48.13 -0.22 -5.93
C VAL A 228 -48.95 -0.45 -4.66
N VAL A 229 -48.49 -1.34 -3.78
CA VAL A 229 -49.16 -1.58 -2.48
C VAL A 229 -49.14 -0.31 -1.62
N GLY A 230 -48.02 0.41 -1.57
CA GLY A 230 -47.91 1.67 -0.84
C GLY A 230 -48.87 2.76 -1.36
N VAL A 231 -49.01 2.87 -2.69
CA VAL A 231 -49.95 3.82 -3.30
C VAL A 231 -51.41 3.43 -3.02
N ILE A 232 -51.75 2.14 -3.08
CA ILE A 232 -53.11 1.66 -2.77
C ILE A 232 -53.45 1.90 -1.30
N ILE A 233 -52.54 1.58 -0.37
CA ILE A 233 -52.76 1.83 1.07
C ILE A 233 -52.84 3.33 1.35
N GLY A 234 -51.97 4.14 0.73
CA GLY A 234 -52.00 5.60 0.87
C GLY A 234 -53.32 6.22 0.38
N LYS A 235 -53.92 5.65 -0.68
CA LYS A 235 -55.24 6.03 -1.20
C LYS A 235 -56.42 5.55 -0.35
N LEU A 236 -56.18 4.63 0.59
CA LEU A 236 -57.22 4.00 1.42
C LEU A 236 -57.22 4.55 2.86
N VAL A 237 -56.11 5.18 3.27
CA VAL A 237 -55.91 5.84 4.57
C VAL A 237 -56.19 7.35 4.50
N LEU A 238 -56.19 7.94 3.29
CA LEU A 238 -56.52 9.35 3.03
C LEU A 238 -57.85 9.46 2.30
#